data_AF-A0A522BID4-F1
#
_entry.id   AF-A0A522BID4-F1
#
_cell.length_a   1.000
_cell.length_b   1.000
_cell.length_c   1.000
_cell.angle_alpha   90.00
_cell.angle_beta   90.00
_cell.angle_gamma   90.00
#
_symmetry.space_group_name_H-M   'P 1'
#
loop_
_entity.id
_entity.type
_entity.pdbx_description
1 polymer ?
#
loop_
_entity_poly.entity_id
_entity_poly.type
_entity_poly.pdbx_seq_one_letter_code
_entity_poly.pdbx_strand_id
1 'polypeptide(L)'
;MYDHSFPPSCRIRKTAEYDRAFKAGKALYSAHFKLMAAPGELEWSRLGLVVSRKVGGANRRNLVKRRLREWFRLNRSLFKAPMDLVVIARPGSAGLSAEEVTLELETAIKRWRPD
;
A
#
# COMPACT_ATOMS: atom_id res chain seq x y z
N MET A 1 -4.30 2.74 22.75
CA MET A 1 -4.74 3.88 21.91
C MET A 1 -3.90 3.83 20.64
N TYR A 2 -4.47 3.42 19.50
CA TYR A 2 -3.68 3.24 18.28
C TYR A 2 -3.26 4.62 17.76
N ASP A 3 -1.95 4.87 17.70
CA ASP A 3 -1.42 6.05 17.06
C ASP A 3 -1.76 6.00 15.57
N HIS A 4 -2.73 6.83 15.16
CA HIS A 4 -3.13 6.97 13.77
C HIS A 4 -2.20 7.92 13.00
N SER A 5 -0.99 8.21 13.50
CA SER A 5 0.01 8.94 12.74
C SER A 5 0.57 8.07 11.59
N PHE A 6 1.09 8.73 10.54
CA PHE A 6 1.82 8.05 9.46
C PHE A 6 3.28 8.55 9.42
N PRO A 7 4.09 8.12 10.40
CA PRO A 7 5.44 8.63 10.59
C PRO A 7 6.38 8.11 9.50
N PRO A 8 7.57 8.73 9.38
CA PRO A 8 8.65 8.24 8.54
C PRO A 8 8.93 6.73 8.61
N SER A 9 8.87 6.15 9.81
CA SER A 9 9.16 4.73 10.10
C SER A 9 8.17 3.76 9.46
N CYS A 10 6.96 4.20 9.14
CA CYS A 10 5.94 3.39 8.48
C CYS A 10 6.03 3.46 6.94
N ARG A 11 7.12 4.01 6.39
CA ARG A 11 7.32 4.17 4.95
C ARG A 11 8.50 3.33 4.47
N ILE A 12 8.31 2.61 3.38
CA ILE A 12 9.40 1.97 2.64
C ILE A 12 10.05 3.02 1.75
N ARG A 13 11.35 3.26 1.94
CA ARG A 13 12.07 4.39 1.31
C ARG A 13 13.28 3.95 0.51
N LYS A 14 13.96 2.89 0.92
CA LYS A 14 15.22 2.43 0.31
C LYS A 14 14.93 1.38 -0.75
N THR A 15 15.68 1.40 -1.84
CA THR A 15 15.56 0.42 -2.93
C THR A 15 15.66 -1.02 -2.43
N ALA A 16 16.62 -1.31 -1.54
CA ALA A 16 16.77 -2.64 -0.94
C ALA A 16 15.53 -3.12 -0.17
N GLU A 17 14.76 -2.22 0.44
CA GLU A 17 13.52 -2.57 1.13
C GLU A 17 12.41 -2.92 0.14
N TYR A 18 12.32 -2.19 -0.97
CA TYR A 18 11.42 -2.54 -2.08
C TYR A 18 11.80 -3.91 -2.66
N ASP A 19 13.07 -4.13 -2.97
CA ASP A 19 13.56 -5.38 -3.56
C ASP A 19 13.23 -6.59 -2.68
N ARG A 20 13.42 -6.45 -1.36
CA ARG A 20 13.03 -7.47 -0.40
C ARG A 20 11.52 -7.72 -0.41
N ALA A 21 10.70 -6.67 -0.34
CA ALA A 21 9.24 -6.83 -0.38
C ALA A 21 8.77 -7.47 -1.69
N PHE A 22 9.46 -7.22 -2.81
CA PHE A 22 9.19 -7.87 -4.08
C PHE A 22 9.61 -9.34 -4.12
N LYS A 23 10.73 -9.70 -3.49
CA LYS A 23 11.24 -11.08 -3.43
C LYS A 23 10.46 -11.97 -2.48
N ALA A 24 10.15 -11.47 -1.28
CA ALA A 24 9.47 -12.24 -0.23
C ALA A 24 7.94 -12.10 -0.27
N GLY A 25 7.42 -11.09 -0.96
CA GLY A 25 6.00 -10.76 -0.95
C GLY A 25 5.16 -11.56 -1.94
N LYS A 26 3.92 -11.83 -1.56
CA LYS A 26 2.90 -12.37 -2.46
C LYS A 26 2.22 -11.23 -3.21
N ALA A 27 1.98 -11.45 -4.50
CA ALA A 27 1.27 -10.50 -5.35
C ALA A 27 -0.24 -10.67 -5.22
N LEU A 28 -0.94 -9.58 -4.95
CA LEU A 28 -2.39 -9.47 -4.93
C LEU A 28 -2.80 -8.39 -5.92
N TYR A 29 -4.00 -8.53 -6.46
CA TYR A 29 -4.44 -7.73 -7.59
C TYR A 29 -5.85 -7.21 -7.37
N SER A 30 -6.04 -5.94 -7.70
CA SER A 30 -7.33 -5.32 -7.96
C SER A 30 -7.35 -4.77 -9.39
N ALA A 31 -8.45 -4.11 -9.77
CA ALA A 31 -8.56 -3.45 -11.06
C ALA A 31 -7.46 -2.39 -11.24
N HIS A 32 -7.28 -1.52 -10.24
CA HIS A 32 -6.41 -0.35 -10.34
C HIS A 32 -5.10 -0.46 -9.55
N PHE A 33 -4.93 -1.51 -8.75
CA PHE A 33 -3.76 -1.68 -7.90
C PHE A 33 -3.16 -3.09 -8.00
N LYS A 34 -1.84 -3.16 -7.95
CA LYS A 34 -1.10 -4.38 -7.58
C LYS A 34 -0.53 -4.16 -6.19
N LEU A 35 -0.77 -5.08 -5.29
CA LEU A 35 -0.25 -5.06 -3.92
C LEU A 35 0.80 -6.17 -3.82
N MET A 36 1.98 -5.84 -3.32
CA MET A 36 2.95 -6.84 -2.87
C MET A 36 2.94 -6.82 -1.36
N ALA A 37 2.50 -7.93 -0.77
CA ALA A 37 2.40 -8.08 0.67
C ALA A 37 3.41 -9.12 1.14
N ALA A 38 4.43 -8.66 1.88
CA ALA A 38 5.47 -9.49 2.47
C ALA A 38 5.34 -9.49 4.00
N PRO A 39 5.73 -10.58 4.68
CA PRO A 39 5.94 -10.56 6.13
C PRO A 39 6.86 -9.38 6.52
N GLY A 40 6.48 -8.65 7.56
CA GLY A 40 7.27 -7.52 8.04
C GLY A 40 8.44 -8.01 8.88
N GLU A 41 9.59 -7.33 8.78
CA GLU A 41 10.76 -7.59 9.63
C GLU A 41 10.73 -6.76 10.93
N LEU A 42 9.77 -5.87 11.08
CA LEU A 42 9.63 -4.94 12.19
C LEU A 42 8.34 -5.24 12.95
N GLU A 43 8.23 -4.69 14.17
CA GLU A 43 7.02 -4.80 14.98
C GLU A 43 5.83 -3.99 14.43
N TRP A 44 6.03 -3.21 13.37
CA TRP A 44 4.99 -2.42 12.73
C TRP A 44 4.97 -2.61 11.21
N SER A 45 3.77 -2.47 10.65
CA SER A 45 3.58 -2.50 9.21
C SER A 45 4.13 -1.24 8.51
N ARG A 46 4.67 -1.41 7.31
CA ARG A 46 5.18 -0.32 6.47
C ARG A 46 4.49 -0.30 5.11
N LEU A 47 4.43 0.89 4.52
CA LEU A 47 3.84 1.13 3.20
C LEU A 47 4.89 1.68 2.22
N GLY A 48 5.06 0.98 1.10
CA GLY A 48 5.74 1.47 -0.09
C GLY A 48 4.73 1.86 -1.18
N LEU A 49 5.02 2.92 -1.92
CA LEU A 49 4.11 3.43 -2.96
C LEU A 49 4.84 3.61 -4.28
N VAL A 50 4.35 2.92 -5.32
CA VAL A 50 4.85 3.06 -6.68
C VAL A 50 3.74 3.65 -7.54
N VAL A 51 3.86 4.94 -7.87
CA VAL A 51 2.87 5.66 -8.69
C VAL A 51 3.59 6.26 -9.91
N SER A 52 3.56 5.53 -11.02
CA SER A 52 4.27 5.88 -12.25
C SER A 52 3.67 7.11 -12.95
N ARG A 53 4.42 7.70 -13.90
CA ARG A 53 3.92 8.81 -14.74
C ARG A 53 2.71 8.43 -15.59
N LYS A 54 2.49 7.14 -15.87
CA LYS A 54 1.33 6.63 -16.60
C LYS A 54 0.00 6.83 -15.87
N VAL A 55 0.03 7.05 -14.55
CA VAL A 55 -1.15 7.36 -13.73
C VAL A 55 -1.63 8.80 -13.97
N GLY A 56 -0.72 9.70 -14.35
CA GLY A 56 -1.03 11.09 -14.68
C GLY A 56 0.04 12.09 -14.21
N GLY A 57 -0.30 13.38 -14.32
CA GLY A 57 0.53 14.49 -13.86
C GLY A 57 0.79 14.48 -12.34
N ALA A 58 1.66 15.37 -11.88
CA ALA A 58 2.08 15.43 -10.47
C ALA A 58 0.90 15.53 -9.48
N ASN A 59 -0.09 16.37 -9.77
CA ASN A 59 -1.27 16.56 -8.91
C ASN A 59 -2.08 15.26 -8.76
N ARG A 60 -2.35 14.58 -9.87
CA ARG A 60 -3.08 13.29 -9.89
C ARG A 60 -2.33 12.21 -9.12
N ARG A 61 -1.01 12.08 -9.34
CA ARG A 61 -0.18 11.11 -8.60
C ARG A 61 -0.10 11.43 -7.11
N ASN A 62 -0.02 12.71 -6.76
CA ASN A 62 0.01 13.15 -5.36
C ASN A 62 -1.33 12.87 -4.66
N LEU A 63 -2.46 13.04 -5.36
CA LEU A 63 -3.78 12.66 -4.86
C LEU A 63 -3.85 11.15 -4.59
N VAL A 64 -3.45 10.30 -5.55
CA VAL A 64 -3.40 8.84 -5.36
C VAL A 64 -2.54 8.49 -4.15
N LYS A 65 -1.31 9.02 -4.07
CA LYS A 65 -0.43 8.78 -2.91
C LYS A 65 -1.04 9.23 -1.58
N ARG A 66 -1.80 10.33 -1.54
CA ARG A 66 -2.50 10.79 -0.34
C ARG A 66 -3.57 9.78 0.09
N ARG A 67 -4.43 9.34 -0.85
CA ARG A 67 -5.49 8.36 -0.58
C ARG A 67 -4.92 7.02 -0.10
N LEU A 68 -3.86 6.53 -0.74
CA LEU A 68 -3.22 5.27 -0.33
C LEU A 68 -2.60 5.35 1.09
N ARG A 69 -2.00 6.49 1.44
CA ARG A 69 -1.48 6.70 2.80
C ARG A 69 -2.62 6.77 3.82
N GLU A 70 -3.69 7.47 3.49
CA GLU A 70 -4.84 7.62 4.38
C GLU A 70 -5.53 6.27 4.63
N TRP A 71 -5.77 5.50 3.57
CA TRP A 71 -6.27 4.14 3.69
C TRP A 71 -5.38 3.30 4.61
N PHE A 72 -4.06 3.29 4.38
CA PHE A 72 -3.16 2.50 5.22
C PHE A 72 -3.15 2.96 6.68
N ARG A 73 -3.23 4.27 6.92
CA ARG A 73 -3.28 4.88 8.26
C ARG A 73 -4.51 4.44 9.04
N LEU A 74 -5.67 4.39 8.37
CA LEU A 74 -6.95 4.01 8.98
C LEU A 74 -7.09 2.48 9.15
N ASN A 75 -6.47 1.70 8.26
CA ASN A 75 -6.69 0.27 8.15
C ASN A 75 -5.56 -0.59 8.73
N ARG A 76 -4.69 -0.03 9.56
CA ARG A 76 -3.58 -0.79 10.18
C ARG A 76 -4.05 -2.02 10.96
N SER A 77 -5.23 -1.94 11.57
CA SER A 77 -5.85 -3.04 12.32
C SER A 77 -6.31 -4.21 11.44
N LEU A 78 -6.41 -4.04 10.11
CA LEU A 78 -6.73 -5.14 9.20
C LEU A 78 -5.57 -6.13 9.07
N PHE A 79 -4.36 -5.72 9.43
CA PHE A 79 -3.17 -6.55 9.33
C PHE A 79 -3.03 -7.41 10.59
N LYS A 80 -3.22 -8.73 10.44
CA LYS A 80 -3.09 -9.69 11.55
C LYS A 80 -1.68 -9.80 12.12
N ALA A 81 -0.68 -9.42 11.33
CA ALA A 81 0.73 -9.39 11.68
C ALA A 81 1.40 -8.19 10.99
N PRO A 82 2.54 -7.70 11.51
CA PRO A 82 3.33 -6.69 10.82
C PRO A 82 3.69 -7.12 9.40
N MET A 83 3.58 -6.20 8.45
CA MET A 83 3.85 -6.47 7.04
C MET A 83 4.53 -5.32 6.33
N ASP A 84 5.31 -5.66 5.30
CA ASP A 84 5.73 -4.71 4.28
C ASP A 84 4.77 -4.77 3.10
N LEU A 85 3.99 -3.70 2.92
CA LEU A 85 3.00 -3.59 1.85
C LEU A 85 3.48 -2.58 0.81
N VAL A 86 3.77 -3.04 -0.41
CA VAL A 86 4.05 -2.17 -1.55
C VAL A 86 2.82 -2.08 -2.46
N VAL A 87 2.26 -0.89 -2.61
CA VAL A 87 1.12 -0.64 -3.51
C VAL A 87 1.61 0.02 -4.79
N ILE A 88 1.35 -0.64 -5.92
CA ILE A 88 1.64 -0.16 -7.26
C ILE A 88 0.33 0.30 -7.91
N ALA A 89 0.24 1.60 -8.20
CA ALA A 89 -0.92 2.19 -8.86
C ALA A 89 -0.83 2.05 -10.38
N ARG A 90 -1.93 1.60 -11.00
CA ARG A 90 -2.08 1.43 -12.45
C ARG A 90 -2.79 2.65 -13.06
N PRO A 91 -2.73 2.85 -14.40
CA PRO A 91 -3.57 3.83 -15.09
C PRO A 91 -5.04 3.69 -14.69
N GLY A 92 -5.78 4.80 -14.62
CA GLY A 92 -7.17 4.84 -14.13
C GLY A 92 -7.30 5.08 -12.63
N SER A 93 -6.32 4.67 -11.80
CA SER A 93 -6.38 4.82 -10.32
C SER A 93 -6.59 6.25 -9.82
N ALA A 94 -6.22 7.27 -10.59
CA ALA A 94 -6.42 8.68 -10.23
C ALA A 94 -7.88 9.16 -10.40
N GLY A 95 -8.72 8.41 -11.12
CA GLY A 95 -10.14 8.70 -11.26
C GLY A 95 -11.00 8.22 -10.10
N LEU A 96 -10.48 7.29 -9.28
CA LEU A 96 -11.23 6.69 -8.18
C LEU A 96 -11.55 7.71 -7.07
N SER A 97 -12.62 7.50 -6.32
CA SER A 97 -12.92 8.16 -5.06
C SER A 97 -12.07 7.58 -3.90
N ALA A 98 -12.19 8.12 -2.68
CA ALA A 98 -11.50 7.54 -1.53
C ALA A 98 -12.12 6.20 -1.09
N GLU A 99 -13.43 6.09 -1.25
CA GLU A 99 -14.26 4.93 -0.97
C GLU A 99 -13.94 3.80 -1.93
N GLU A 100 -13.84 4.08 -3.24
CA GLU A 100 -13.46 3.09 -4.25
C GLU A 100 -12.04 2.56 -4.02
N VAL A 101 -11.08 3.44 -3.68
CA VAL A 101 -9.72 3.02 -3.31
C VAL A 101 -9.75 2.09 -2.09
N THR A 102 -10.54 2.43 -1.07
CA THR A 102 -10.65 1.62 0.15
C THR A 102 -11.22 0.26 -0.15
N LEU A 103 -12.33 0.20 -0.89
CA LEU A 103 -13.00 -1.03 -1.28
C LEU A 103 -12.07 -1.98 -2.06
N GLU A 104 -11.35 -1.45 -3.05
CA GLU A 104 -10.41 -2.26 -3.85
C GLU A 104 -9.27 -2.83 -3.01
N LEU A 105 -8.66 -2.00 -2.16
CA LEU A 105 -7.50 -2.41 -1.36
C LEU A 105 -7.90 -3.39 -0.26
N GLU A 106 -9.02 -3.17 0.41
CA GLU A 106 -9.54 -4.12 1.40
C GLU A 106 -9.87 -5.48 0.78
N THR A 107 -10.54 -5.47 -0.37
CA THR A 107 -10.91 -6.70 -1.06
C THR A 107 -9.68 -7.49 -1.49
N ALA A 108 -8.65 -6.79 -2.00
CA ALA A 108 -7.39 -7.41 -2.37
C ALA A 108 -6.62 -7.96 -1.15
N ILE A 109 -6.48 -7.16 -0.08
CA ILE A 109 -5.64 -7.53 1.07
C ILE A 109 -6.27 -8.60 1.95
N LYS A 110 -7.61 -8.70 2.00
CA LYS A 110 -8.31 -9.78 2.73
C LYS A 110 -7.94 -11.18 2.22
N ARG A 111 -7.43 -11.30 0.99
CA ARG A 111 -6.93 -12.55 0.39
C ARG A 111 -5.53 -12.92 0.85
N TRP A 112 -4.80 -11.98 1.45
CA TRP A 112 -3.47 -12.26 1.98
C TRP A 112 -3.56 -13.15 3.22
N ARG A 113 -2.70 -14.15 3.27
CA ARG A 113 -2.43 -14.97 4.44
C ARG A 113 -0.91 -15.05 4.62
N PRO A 114 -0.37 -14.68 5.79
CA PRO A 114 1.00 -15.05 6.11
C PRO A 114 1.05 -16.59 6.16
N ASP A 115 2.08 -17.16 5.54
CA ASP A 115 2.39 -18.58 5.70
C ASP A 115 2.91 -18.86 7.13
#